data_AF-A0A1D7YQV4-F1
#
_entry.id   AF-A0A1D7YQV4-F1
#
_cell.length_a   1.000
_cell.length_b   1.000
_cell.length_c   1.000
_cell.angle_alpha   90.00
_cell.angle_beta   90.00
_cell.angle_gamma   90.00
#
_symmetry.space_group_name_H-M   'P 1'
#
loop_
_entity.id
_entity.type
_entity.pdbx_description
1 polymer ?
#
loop_
_entity_poly.entity_id
_entity_poly.type
_entity_poly.pdbx_seq_one_letter_code
_entity_poly.pdbx_strand_id
1 'polypeptide(L)'
;MFKNLFDLSVKRTGFEIFGFYIVYSIFGAIVAGIICGFLIATVHPEIKTVQEATRLAVKYAPVLAMAYGLSISLAIVKAKNIFNSFNAVLLMIISVPLLFFFGLSLGFIPVAFLTGIDAKN
;
A
#
# COMPACT_ATOMS: atom_id res chain seq x y z
N MET A 1 5.37 -2.04 -18.82
CA MET A 1 5.32 -2.59 -17.45
C MET A 1 5.77 -1.55 -16.41
N PHE A 2 7.04 -1.10 -16.42
CA PHE A 2 7.59 -0.16 -15.41
C PHE A 2 7.70 1.30 -15.89
N LYS A 3 6.73 1.79 -16.65
CA LYS A 3 6.71 3.18 -17.13
C LYS A 3 5.87 4.03 -16.18
N ASN A 4 6.26 5.29 -15.99
CA ASN A 4 5.51 6.28 -15.21
C ASN A 4 5.11 5.78 -13.81
N LEU A 5 5.97 4.98 -13.14
CA LEU A 5 5.63 4.34 -11.87
C LEU A 5 5.27 5.34 -10.76
N PHE A 6 5.93 6.49 -10.75
CA PHE A 6 5.71 7.54 -9.74
C PHE A 6 4.67 8.58 -10.16
N ASP A 7 4.24 8.59 -11.42
CA ASP A 7 3.15 9.44 -11.86
C ASP A 7 1.81 8.73 -11.61
N LEU A 8 1.16 9.09 -10.50
CA LEU A 8 -0.11 8.46 -10.09
C LEU A 8 -1.30 8.91 -10.94
N SER A 9 -1.16 9.93 -11.78
CA SER A 9 -2.24 10.44 -12.64
C SER A 9 -2.48 9.55 -13.88
N VAL A 10 -1.43 8.88 -14.37
CA VAL A 10 -1.47 8.09 -15.61
C VAL A 10 -2.42 6.90 -15.50
N LYS A 11 -3.24 6.69 -16.54
CA LYS A 11 -4.04 5.47 -16.71
C LYS A 11 -3.13 4.31 -17.09
N ARG A 12 -3.17 3.24 -16.32
CA ARG A 12 -2.38 2.02 -16.56
C ARG A 12 -3.27 0.92 -17.14
N THR A 13 -2.74 0.10 -18.03
CA THR A 13 -3.48 -1.06 -18.59
C THR A 13 -2.70 -2.37 -18.44
N GLY A 14 -3.42 -3.46 -18.18
CA GLY A 14 -2.89 -4.83 -18.15
C GLY A 14 -1.57 -4.97 -17.36
N PHE A 15 -0.48 -5.22 -18.08
CA PHE A 15 0.85 -5.38 -17.50
C PHE A 15 1.35 -4.15 -16.74
N GLU A 16 0.92 -2.94 -17.04
CA GLU A 16 1.33 -1.74 -16.29
C GLU A 16 0.73 -1.69 -14.89
N ILE A 17 -0.50 -2.19 -14.72
CA ILE A 17 -1.14 -2.35 -13.40
C ILE A 17 -0.35 -3.37 -12.58
N PHE A 18 0.03 -4.49 -13.22
CA PHE A 18 0.83 -5.52 -12.57
C PHE A 18 2.24 -5.04 -12.18
N GLY A 19 2.89 -4.27 -13.06
CA GLY A 19 4.18 -3.63 -12.78
C GLY A 19 4.10 -2.66 -11.61
N PHE A 20 3.05 -1.82 -11.56
CA PHE A 20 2.78 -0.93 -10.44
C PHE A 20 2.58 -1.72 -9.14
N TYR A 21 1.74 -2.77 -9.18
CA TYR A 21 1.51 -3.66 -8.05
C TYR A 21 2.82 -4.23 -7.47
N ILE A 22 3.67 -4.85 -8.30
CA ILE A 22 4.93 -5.43 -7.82
C ILE A 22 5.80 -4.38 -7.15
N VAL A 23 6.03 -3.25 -7.84
CA VAL A 23 6.94 -2.22 -7.37
C VAL A 23 6.44 -1.62 -6.06
N TYR A 24 5.17 -1.24 -5.98
CA TYR A 24 4.64 -0.60 -4.78
C TYR A 24 4.43 -1.58 -3.63
N SER A 25 4.27 -2.87 -3.88
CA SER A 25 4.24 -3.89 -2.83
C SER A 25 5.62 -4.08 -2.20
N ILE A 26 6.67 -4.18 -3.03
CA ILE A 26 8.06 -4.28 -2.55
C ILE A 26 8.47 -3.00 -1.84
N PHE A 27 8.19 -1.84 -2.45
CA PHE A 27 8.48 -0.54 -1.85
C PHE A 27 7.77 -0.37 -0.51
N GLY A 28 6.49 -0.75 -0.44
CA GLY A 28 5.72 -0.72 0.80
C GLY A 28 6.31 -1.64 1.87
N ALA A 29 6.79 -2.84 1.51
CA ALA A 29 7.41 -3.76 2.47
C ALA A 29 8.71 -3.17 3.06
N ILE A 30 9.53 -2.53 2.23
CA ILE A 30 10.76 -1.85 2.67
C ILE A 30 10.42 -0.69 3.60
N VAL A 31 9.49 0.19 3.19
CA VAL A 31 9.06 1.35 3.99
C VAL A 31 8.46 0.91 5.32
N ALA A 32 7.59 -0.10 5.31
CA ALA A 32 6.99 -0.65 6.52
C ALA A 32 8.05 -1.26 7.45
N GLY A 33 9.05 -1.97 6.90
CA GLY A 33 10.15 -2.53 7.69
C GLY A 33 10.97 -1.46 8.40
N ILE A 34 11.33 -0.37 7.70
CA ILE A 34 12.09 0.76 8.27
C ILE A 34 11.28 1.45 9.36
N ILE A 35 10.01 1.78 9.10
CA ILE A 35 9.13 2.44 10.06
C ILE A 35 8.92 1.55 11.29
N CYS A 36 8.66 0.26 11.09
CA CYS A 36 8.47 -0.69 12.17
C CYS A 36 9.72 -0.82 13.05
N GLY A 37 10.91 -0.94 12.42
CA GLY A 37 12.18 -1.01 13.15
C GLY A 37 12.42 0.24 14.00
N PHE A 38 12.16 1.42 13.45
CA PHE A 38 12.27 2.68 14.19
C PHE A 38 11.27 2.77 15.35
N LEU A 39 10.01 2.38 15.14
CA LEU A 39 8.98 2.37 16.19
C LEU A 39 9.35 1.41 17.32
N ILE A 40 9.81 0.20 17.00
CA ILE A 40 10.22 -0.76 18.03
C ILE A 40 11.41 -0.23 18.82
N ALA A 41 12.43 0.32 18.14
CA ALA A 41 13.62 0.85 18.81
C ALA A 41 13.33 2.05 19.74
N THR A 42 12.31 2.85 19.44
CA THR A 42 11.96 4.06 20.21
C THR A 42 10.92 3.82 21.28
N VAL A 43 9.90 3.00 21.01
CA VAL A 43 8.78 2.72 21.92
C VAL A 43 9.06 1.54 22.84
N HIS A 44 9.88 0.58 22.40
CA HIS A 44 10.20 -0.66 23.11
C HIS A 44 11.72 -0.84 23.32
N PRO A 45 12.41 0.10 24.01
CA PRO A 45 13.87 0.02 24.23
C PRO A 45 14.28 -1.20 25.08
N GLU A 46 13.35 -1.84 25.76
CA GLU A 46 13.56 -3.07 26.52
C GLU A 46 13.87 -4.28 25.62
N ILE A 47 13.47 -4.24 24.34
CA ILE A 47 13.68 -5.35 23.41
C ILE A 47 15.11 -5.32 22.87
N LYS A 48 15.87 -6.37 23.20
CA LYS A 48 17.28 -6.51 22.83
C LYS A 48 17.55 -7.65 21.85
N THR A 49 16.55 -8.50 21.61
CA THR A 49 16.69 -9.68 20.76
C THR A 49 15.95 -9.53 19.43
N VAL A 50 16.51 -10.12 18.38
CA VAL A 50 15.90 -10.09 17.04
C VAL A 50 14.58 -10.86 17.02
N GLN A 51 14.46 -11.96 17.79
CA GLN A 51 13.22 -12.75 17.84
C GLN A 51 12.05 -11.96 18.44
N GLU A 52 12.28 -11.23 19.54
CA GLU A 52 11.24 -10.42 20.18
C GLU A 52 10.81 -9.25 19.30
N ALA A 53 11.78 -8.56 18.68
CA ALA A 53 11.51 -7.50 17.71
C ALA A 53 10.68 -8.02 16.53
N THR A 54 11.01 -9.20 16.01
CA THR A 54 10.26 -9.84 14.91
C THR A 54 8.84 -10.18 15.34
N ARG A 55 8.65 -10.77 16.53
CA ARG A 55 7.32 -11.10 17.05
C ARG A 55 6.43 -9.86 17.19
N LEU A 56 7.02 -8.74 17.61
CA LEU A 56 6.31 -7.49 17.73
C LEU A 56 6.03 -6.85 16.36
N ALA A 57 6.99 -6.92 15.43
CA ALA A 57 6.83 -6.44 14.06
C ALA A 57 5.67 -7.13 13.32
N VAL A 58 5.48 -8.44 13.53
CA VAL A 58 4.34 -9.18 12.96
C VAL A 58 3.00 -8.64 13.45
N LYS A 59 2.91 -8.12 14.69
CA LYS A 59 1.69 -7.49 15.21
C LYS A 59 1.44 -6.11 14.59
N TYR A 60 2.49 -5.34 14.32
CA TYR A 60 2.39 -4.03 13.69
C TYR A 60 2.19 -4.11 12.16
N ALA A 61 2.59 -5.21 11.54
CA ALA A 61 2.56 -5.37 10.08
C ALA A 61 1.19 -5.12 9.43
N PRO A 62 0.05 -5.65 9.94
CA PRO A 62 -1.27 -5.35 9.36
C PRO A 62 -1.62 -3.86 9.39
N VAL A 63 -1.31 -3.18 10.49
CA VAL A 63 -1.60 -1.76 10.66
C VAL A 63 -0.76 -0.92 9.70
N LEU A 64 0.53 -1.23 9.57
CA LEU A 64 1.43 -0.55 8.64
C LEU A 64 1.04 -0.81 7.17
N ALA A 65 0.63 -2.04 6.85
CA ALA A 65 0.15 -2.38 5.51
C ALA A 65 -1.12 -1.60 5.14
N MET A 66 -2.08 -1.50 6.06
CA MET A 66 -3.28 -0.67 5.87
C MET A 66 -2.92 0.79 5.70
N ALA A 67 -2.09 1.36 6.58
CA ALA A 67 -1.69 2.76 6.53
C ALA A 67 -1.01 3.11 5.19
N TYR A 68 -0.08 2.27 4.75
CA TYR A 68 0.61 2.44 3.48
C TYR A 68 -0.36 2.31 2.28
N GLY A 69 -1.14 1.24 2.22
CA GLY A 69 -2.07 1.01 1.11
C GLY A 69 -3.13 2.08 1.00
N LEU A 70 -3.70 2.55 2.11
CA LEU A 70 -4.62 3.68 2.16
C LEU A 70 -3.95 4.97 1.68
N SER A 71 -2.72 5.24 2.10
CA SER A 71 -1.98 6.45 1.69
C SER A 71 -1.77 6.48 0.17
N ILE A 72 -1.33 5.37 -0.43
CA ILE A 72 -1.15 5.27 -1.89
C ILE A 72 -2.49 5.36 -2.61
N SER A 73 -3.51 4.67 -2.10
CA SER A 73 -4.85 4.68 -2.65
C SER A 73 -5.45 6.09 -2.71
N LEU A 74 -5.37 6.85 -1.60
CA LEU A 74 -5.79 8.25 -1.54
C LEU A 74 -4.96 9.14 -2.48
N ALA A 75 -3.65 8.90 -2.58
CA ALA A 75 -2.78 9.65 -3.48
C ALA A 75 -3.17 9.42 -4.96
N ILE A 76 -3.50 8.19 -5.36
CA ILE A 76 -4.01 7.88 -6.71
C ILE A 76 -5.35 8.57 -6.95
N VAL A 77 -6.30 8.42 -6.02
CA VAL A 77 -7.65 8.99 -6.16
C VAL A 77 -7.59 10.52 -6.25
N LYS A 78 -6.71 11.16 -5.48
CA LYS A 78 -6.43 12.60 -5.55
C LYS A 78 -5.77 13.01 -6.86
N ALA A 79 -4.73 12.31 -7.28
CA ALA A 79 -4.01 12.63 -8.52
C ALA A 79 -4.90 12.51 -9.77
N LYS A 80 -5.92 11.64 -9.73
CA LYS A 80 -6.87 11.41 -10.82
C LYS A 80 -8.21 12.14 -10.65
N ASN A 81 -8.44 12.80 -9.51
CA ASN A 81 -9.71 13.44 -9.16
C ASN A 81 -10.94 12.51 -9.26
N ILE A 82 -10.80 11.25 -8.81
CA ILE A 82 -11.84 10.20 -8.95
C ILE A 82 -12.59 9.88 -7.65
N PHE A 83 -12.58 10.78 -6.65
CA PHE A 83 -13.27 10.58 -5.37
C PHE A 83 -14.77 10.30 -5.51
N ASN A 84 -15.40 10.85 -6.55
CA ASN A 84 -16.84 10.68 -6.81
C ASN A 84 -17.17 9.46 -7.69
N SER A 85 -16.18 8.61 -8.00
CA SER A 85 -16.41 7.38 -8.75
C SER A 85 -16.75 6.23 -7.80
N PHE A 86 -17.93 5.63 -7.98
CA PHE A 86 -18.37 4.46 -7.20
C PHE A 86 -17.31 3.34 -7.22
N ASN A 87 -16.72 3.07 -8.40
CA ASN A 87 -15.69 2.06 -8.56
C ASN A 87 -14.42 2.37 -7.75
N ALA A 88 -14.01 3.65 -7.69
CA ALA A 88 -12.84 4.05 -6.92
C ALA A 88 -13.07 3.90 -5.41
N VAL A 89 -14.25 4.31 -4.92
CA VAL A 89 -14.64 4.16 -3.52
C VAL A 89 -14.74 2.68 -3.14
N LEU A 90 -15.33 1.85 -4.00
CA LEU A 90 -15.46 0.42 -3.76
C LEU A 90 -14.09 -0.27 -3.66
N LEU A 91 -13.17 0.01 -4.59
CA LEU A 91 -11.81 -0.54 -4.56
C LEU A 91 -11.03 -0.06 -3.32
N MET A 92 -11.20 1.19 -2.89
CA MET A 92 -10.65 1.68 -1.62
C MET A 92 -11.17 0.88 -0.43
N ILE A 93 -12.48 0.73 -0.30
CA ILE A 93 -13.10 0.02 0.83
C ILE A 93 -12.66 -1.43 0.87
N ILE A 94 -12.63 -2.12 -0.29
CA ILE A 94 -12.21 -3.52 -0.39
C ILE A 94 -10.71 -3.68 -0.10
N SER A 95 -9.88 -2.68 -0.42
CA SER A 95 -8.44 -2.74 -0.14
C SER A 95 -8.14 -2.83 1.35
N VAL A 96 -8.90 -2.18 2.22
CA VAL A 96 -8.65 -2.15 3.68
C VAL A 96 -8.66 -3.54 4.32
N PRO A 97 -9.74 -4.34 4.25
CA PRO A 97 -9.75 -5.67 4.83
C PRO A 97 -8.72 -6.59 4.17
N LEU A 98 -8.49 -6.46 2.86
CA LEU A 98 -7.48 -7.28 2.18
C LEU A 98 -6.05 -6.93 2.64
N LEU A 99 -5.73 -5.66 2.86
CA LEU A 99 -4.45 -5.21 3.42
C LEU A 99 -4.27 -5.68 4.86
N PHE A 100 -5.35 -5.74 5.65
CA PHE A 100 -5.30 -6.23 7.01
C PHE A 100 -4.99 -7.74 7.07
N PHE A 101 -5.72 -8.56 6.32
CA PHE A 101 -5.60 -10.02 6.41
C PHE A 101 -4.45 -10.60 5.58
N PHE A 102 -4.17 -10.01 4.42
CA PHE A 102 -3.20 -10.55 3.45
C PHE A 102 -1.98 -9.65 3.26
N GLY A 103 -1.90 -8.52 3.96
CA GLY A 103 -0.78 -7.59 3.86
C GLY A 103 -0.63 -6.97 2.48
N LEU A 104 0.59 -6.56 2.14
CA LEU A 104 0.90 -5.89 0.88
C LEU A 104 0.92 -6.81 -0.35
N SER A 105 0.83 -8.13 -0.18
CA SER A 105 0.80 -9.05 -1.32
C SER A 105 -0.58 -9.04 -1.98
N LEU A 106 -1.62 -9.57 -1.32
CA LEU A 106 -2.96 -9.59 -1.93
C LEU A 106 -3.75 -8.31 -1.67
N GLY A 107 -3.47 -7.64 -0.55
CA GLY A 107 -4.16 -6.39 -0.18
C GLY A 107 -3.89 -5.21 -1.10
N PHE A 108 -2.78 -5.24 -1.82
CA PHE A 108 -2.41 -4.15 -2.72
C PHE A 108 -3.02 -4.30 -4.13
N ILE A 109 -3.65 -5.44 -4.42
CA ILE A 109 -4.27 -5.70 -5.72
C ILE A 109 -5.36 -4.65 -6.05
N PRO A 110 -6.36 -4.38 -5.17
CA PRO A 110 -7.38 -3.36 -5.46
C PRO A 110 -6.79 -1.95 -5.59
N VAL A 111 -5.72 -1.65 -4.83
CA VAL A 111 -5.01 -0.37 -4.91
C VAL A 111 -4.36 -0.21 -6.29
N ALA A 112 -3.74 -1.26 -6.82
CA ALA A 112 -3.19 -1.24 -8.17
C ALA A 112 -4.29 -1.06 -9.23
N PHE A 113 -5.46 -1.68 -9.08
CA PHE A 113 -6.57 -1.51 -10.01
C PHE A 113 -7.12 -0.08 -10.08
N LEU A 114 -7.00 0.73 -9.01
CA LEU A 114 -7.34 2.15 -9.06
C LEU A 114 -6.55 2.91 -10.13
N THR A 115 -5.32 2.49 -10.43
CA THR A 115 -4.49 3.12 -11.47
C THR A 115 -5.04 2.92 -12.88
N GLY A 116 -5.92 1.93 -13.08
CA GLY A 116 -6.60 1.66 -14.35
C GLY A 116 -7.84 2.51 -14.60
N ILE A 117 -8.31 3.26 -13.60
CA ILE A 117 -9.46 4.16 -13.75
C ILE A 117 -9.00 5.44 -14.48
N ASP A 118 -9.84 5.91 -15.40
CA ASP A 118 -9.66 7.17 -16.11
C ASP A 118 -9.69 8.36 -15.14
N ALA A 119 -8.78 9.31 -15.35
CA ALA A 119 -8.81 10.56 -14.61
C ALA A 119 -10.05 11.36 -15.01
N LYS A 120 -10.69 12.00 -14.01
CA LYS A 120 -11.82 12.91 -14.25
C LYS A 120 -11.25 14.31 -14.30
N ASN A 121 -10.98 14.79 -15.52
CA ASN A 121 -10.55 16.18 -15.76
C ASN A 121 -11.58 17.16 -15.21
#